data_AF-A0A921R4A8-F1
#
_entry.id   AF-A0A921R4A8-F1
#
_cell.length_a   1.000
_cell.length_b   1.000
_cell.length_c   1.000
_cell.angle_alpha   90.00
_cell.angle_beta   90.00
_cell.angle_gamma   90.00
#
_symmetry.space_group_name_H-M   'P 1'
#
loop_
_entity.id
_entity.type
_entity.pdbx_description
1 polymer ?
#
loop_
_entity_poly.entity_id
_entity_poly.type
_entity_poly.pdbx_seq_one_letter_code
_entity_poly.pdbx_strand_id
1 'polypeptide(L)'
;MSVPLVTPVISASPRLRITRRGPDERLDAELIPKRSARLAAKSKFRASKPDAEARKILMKKLGEDVPTEEPDLAVFEEFQVAFKLPLDPSSREGMRELFPGRRGRRPASVPPAHRGRSPAPVAVI
;
A
#
# COMPACT_ATOMS: atom_id res chain seq x y z
N MET A 1 33.60 -5.75 -35.56
CA MET A 1 33.24 -6.45 -36.81
C MET A 1 32.59 -7.77 -36.42
N SER A 2 31.32 -7.99 -36.71
CA SER A 2 30.60 -9.23 -36.38
C SER A 2 30.82 -10.26 -37.48
N VAL A 3 31.39 -11.42 -37.13
CA VAL A 3 31.58 -12.52 -38.08
C VAL A 3 30.25 -13.25 -38.25
N PRO A 4 29.70 -13.36 -39.48
CA PRO A 4 28.47 -14.09 -39.70
C PRO A 4 28.70 -15.61 -39.58
N LEU A 5 27.73 -16.32 -39.01
CA LEU A 5 27.75 -17.78 -38.92
C LEU A 5 27.62 -18.37 -40.33
N VAL A 6 28.53 -19.27 -40.69
CA VAL A 6 28.62 -19.90 -42.02
C VAL A 6 27.43 -20.83 -42.29
N THR A 7 26.83 -21.39 -41.24
CA THR A 7 25.65 -22.26 -41.36
C THR A 7 24.54 -21.81 -40.40
N PRO A 8 23.27 -21.79 -40.85
CA PRO A 8 22.16 -21.47 -39.98
C PRO A 8 21.95 -22.61 -38.97
N VAL A 9 21.91 -22.27 -37.68
CA VAL A 9 21.65 -23.22 -36.57
C VAL A 9 20.25 -23.85 -36.67
N ILE A 10 19.34 -23.18 -37.37
CA ILE A 10 17.95 -23.61 -37.57
C ILE A 10 17.73 -23.78 -39.07
N SER A 11 17.58 -25.02 -39.53
CA SER A 11 17.40 -25.34 -40.95
C SER A 11 15.99 -25.04 -41.48
N ALA A 12 14.99 -24.94 -40.60
CA ALA A 12 13.61 -24.58 -40.94
C ALA A 12 12.88 -23.97 -39.74
N SER A 13 11.93 -23.07 -39.98
CA SER A 13 11.10 -22.50 -38.92
C SER A 13 10.34 -23.61 -38.17
N PRO A 14 10.30 -23.60 -36.82
CA PRO A 14 9.58 -24.61 -36.06
C PRO A 14 8.09 -24.60 -36.42
N ARG A 15 7.50 -25.79 -36.50
CA ARG A 15 6.10 -25.94 -36.90
C ARG A 15 5.18 -25.21 -35.91
N LEU A 16 4.32 -24.34 -36.44
CA LEU A 16 3.27 -23.70 -35.66
C LEU A 16 2.32 -24.76 -35.11
N ARG A 17 2.05 -24.69 -33.80
CA ARG A 17 1.06 -25.56 -33.15
C ARG A 17 -0.34 -25.11 -33.60
N ILE A 18 -0.98 -25.91 -34.45
CA ILE A 18 -2.35 -25.68 -34.90
C ILE A 18 -3.29 -26.22 -33.82
N THR A 19 -4.08 -25.35 -33.19
CA THR A 19 -5.22 -25.76 -32.36
C THR A 19 -6.33 -26.25 -33.30
N ARG A 20 -6.89 -27.44 -33.07
CA ARG A 20 -8.08 -27.88 -33.81
C ARG A 20 -9.21 -26.88 -33.51
N ARG A 21 -9.73 -26.19 -34.53
CA ARG A 21 -11.05 -25.57 -34.45
C ARG A 21 -12.07 -26.69 -34.19
N GLY A 22 -12.58 -26.74 -32.97
CA GLY A 22 -13.78 -27.51 -32.67
C GLY A 22 -15.01 -26.83 -33.27
N PRO A 23 -16.18 -27.49 -33.30
CA PRO A 23 -17.40 -26.99 -33.93
C PRO A 23 -17.99 -25.68 -33.35
N ASP A 24 -17.40 -25.17 -32.27
CA ASP A 24 -17.99 -24.13 -31.41
C ASP A 24 -17.41 -22.72 -31.62
N GLU A 25 -17.03 -22.34 -32.85
CA GLU A 25 -16.67 -20.94 -33.16
C GLU A 25 -17.84 -19.95 -32.98
N ARG A 26 -19.06 -20.45 -32.74
CA ARG A 26 -20.23 -19.63 -32.41
C ARG A 26 -20.36 -19.32 -30.92
N LEU A 27 -19.60 -19.99 -30.05
CA LEU A 27 -19.64 -19.79 -28.60
C LEU A 27 -18.49 -18.91 -28.09
N ASP A 28 -17.57 -18.49 -28.96
CA ASP A 28 -16.43 -17.63 -28.60
C ASP A 28 -16.87 -16.24 -28.09
N ALA A 29 -18.09 -15.79 -28.42
CA ALA A 29 -18.66 -14.55 -27.89
C ALA A 29 -19.15 -14.66 -26.43
N GLU A 30 -19.46 -15.88 -25.95
CA GLU A 30 -19.94 -16.14 -24.58
C GLU A 30 -18.86 -16.69 -23.66
N LEU A 31 -17.70 -17.06 -24.19
CA LEU A 31 -16.56 -17.51 -23.42
C LEU A 31 -15.80 -16.35 -22.76
N ILE A 32 -16.51 -15.35 -22.22
CA ILE A 32 -15.94 -14.49 -21.18
C ILE A 32 -15.66 -15.45 -20.02
N PRO A 33 -14.39 -15.70 -19.63
CA PRO A 33 -14.15 -16.51 -18.46
C PRO A 33 -14.83 -15.79 -17.29
N LYS A 34 -15.95 -16.33 -16.76
CA LYS A 34 -16.78 -15.69 -15.70
C LYS A 34 -15.94 -15.22 -14.50
N ARG A 35 -14.76 -15.82 -14.31
CA ARG A 35 -13.78 -15.44 -13.28
C ARG A 35 -13.12 -14.08 -13.54
N SER A 36 -12.92 -13.66 -14.78
CA SER A 36 -12.28 -12.38 -15.14
C SER A 36 -13.13 -11.17 -14.78
N ALA A 37 -14.46 -11.23 -14.95
CA ALA A 37 -15.37 -10.15 -14.55
C ALA A 37 -15.37 -9.93 -13.03
N ARG A 38 -15.41 -11.02 -12.24
CA ARG A 38 -15.35 -10.97 -10.78
C ARG A 38 -13.99 -10.48 -10.28
N LEU A 39 -12.90 -10.83 -10.95
CA LEU A 39 -11.55 -10.34 -10.64
C LEU A 39 -11.35 -8.88 -11.09
N ALA A 40 -11.86 -8.48 -12.24
CA ALA A 40 -11.82 -7.10 -12.74
C ALA A 40 -12.65 -6.16 -11.85
N ALA A 41 -13.81 -6.61 -11.36
CA ALA A 41 -14.58 -5.88 -10.35
C ALA A 41 -13.81 -5.66 -9.05
N LYS A 42 -12.96 -6.61 -8.64
CA LYS A 42 -12.05 -6.47 -7.49
C LYS A 42 -10.85 -5.56 -7.78
N SER A 43 -10.44 -5.42 -9.05
CA SER A 43 -9.31 -4.57 -9.44
C SER A 43 -9.58 -3.08 -9.22
N LYS A 44 -10.83 -2.63 -9.34
CA LYS A 44 -11.21 -1.21 -9.17
C LYS A 44 -10.94 -0.66 -7.76
N PHE A 45 -10.85 -1.55 -6.77
CA PHE A 45 -10.54 -1.19 -5.37
C PHE A 45 -9.08 -1.41 -4.99
N ARG A 46 -8.27 -1.98 -5.89
CA ARG A 46 -6.81 -1.89 -5.77
C ARG A 46 -6.42 -0.52 -6.28
N ALA A 47 -6.33 0.46 -5.38
CA ALA A 47 -5.54 1.65 -5.66
C ALA A 47 -4.10 1.16 -5.86
N SER A 48 -3.66 1.03 -7.12
CA SER A 48 -2.23 1.06 -7.38
C SER A 48 -1.76 2.37 -6.76
N LYS A 49 -0.69 2.31 -5.97
CA LYS A 49 -0.04 3.52 -5.50
C LYS A 49 1.12 3.75 -6.46
N PRO A 50 0.86 4.21 -7.70
CA PRO A 50 1.90 4.30 -8.74
C PRO A 50 3.05 5.17 -8.24
N ASP A 51 2.75 6.20 -7.46
CA ASP A 51 3.76 7.07 -6.86
C ASP A 51 4.62 6.32 -5.83
N ALA A 52 4.03 5.44 -5.03
CA ALA A 52 4.79 4.63 -4.06
C ALA A 52 5.64 3.57 -4.77
N GLU A 53 5.12 2.97 -5.85
CA GLU A 53 5.87 2.05 -6.70
C GLU A 53 7.02 2.75 -7.43
N ALA A 54 6.77 3.94 -7.99
CA ALA A 54 7.78 4.77 -8.63
C ALA A 54 8.89 5.19 -7.64
N ARG A 55 8.50 5.63 -6.44
CA ARG A 55 9.45 5.92 -5.35
C ARG A 55 10.28 4.70 -4.97
N LYS A 56 9.65 3.53 -4.81
CA LYS A 56 10.36 2.28 -4.50
C LYS A 56 11.35 1.89 -5.60
N ILE A 57 10.95 1.98 -6.87
CA ILE A 57 11.82 1.69 -8.01
C ILE A 57 12.98 2.68 -8.06
N LEU A 58 12.73 3.96 -7.80
CA LEU A 58 13.76 4.99 -7.77
C LEU A 58 14.78 4.73 -6.66
N MET A 59 14.32 4.46 -5.43
CA MET A 59 15.18 4.11 -4.29
C MET A 59 16.07 2.90 -4.62
N LYS A 60 15.48 1.86 -5.23
CA LYS A 60 16.22 0.67 -5.66
C LYS A 60 17.27 0.97 -6.74
N LYS A 61 16.98 1.87 -7.68
CA LYS A 61 17.92 2.27 -8.74
C LYS A 61 19.04 3.17 -8.21
N LEU A 62 18.75 3.99 -7.20
CA LEU A 62 19.73 4.86 -6.54
C LEU A 62 20.60 4.10 -5.51
N GLY A 63 20.26 2.84 -5.22
CA GLY A 63 20.97 2.05 -4.20
C GLY A 63 20.63 2.48 -2.76
N GLU A 64 19.58 3.28 -2.57
CA GLU A 64 19.10 3.76 -1.26
C GLU A 64 18.14 2.76 -0.59
N ASP A 65 17.88 1.62 -1.23
CA ASP A 65 17.09 0.52 -0.66
C ASP A 65 17.95 -0.18 0.40
N VAL A 66 18.08 0.46 1.57
CA VAL A 66 18.76 -0.11 2.74
C VAL A 66 17.85 -1.20 3.30
N PRO A 67 18.29 -2.46 3.39
CA PRO A 67 17.53 -3.47 4.10
C PRO A 67 17.31 -2.96 5.51
N THR A 68 16.04 -2.80 5.90
CA THR A 68 15.71 -2.50 7.29
C THR A 68 16.05 -3.74 8.09
N GLU A 69 17.22 -3.75 8.71
CA GLU A 69 17.55 -4.77 9.70
C GLU A 69 16.51 -4.67 10.82
N GLU A 70 16.00 -5.83 11.25
CA GLU A 70 15.17 -5.85 12.45
C GLU A 70 16.03 -5.35 13.60
N PRO A 71 15.60 -4.27 14.30
CA PRO A 71 16.36 -3.78 15.43
C PRO A 71 16.42 -4.87 16.49
N ASP A 72 17.57 -5.02 17.12
CA ASP A 72 17.72 -5.93 18.25
C ASP A 72 16.68 -5.59 19.33
N LEU A 73 16.02 -6.62 19.85
CA LEU A 73 14.93 -6.47 20.81
C LEU A 73 15.42 -5.77 22.08
N ALA A 74 16.65 -6.06 22.51
CA ALA A 74 17.27 -5.41 23.67
C ALA A 74 17.44 -3.89 23.44
N VAL A 75 17.98 -3.50 22.27
CA VAL A 75 18.16 -2.09 21.90
C VAL A 75 16.81 -1.37 21.78
N PHE A 76 15.79 -2.05 21.27
CA PHE A 76 14.44 -1.50 21.17
C PHE A 76 13.80 -1.27 22.54
N GLU A 77 13.99 -2.19 23.49
CA GLU A 77 13.54 -2.04 24.87
C GLU A 77 14.27 -0.89 25.58
N GLU A 78 15.59 -0.80 25.44
CA GLU A 78 16.39 0.31 25.97
C GLU A 78 15.93 1.66 25.40
N PHE A 79 15.66 1.72 24.10
CA PHE A 79 15.10 2.91 23.46
C PHE A 79 13.76 3.30 24.11
N GLN A 80 12.86 2.33 24.30
CA GLN A 80 11.58 2.62 24.96
C GLN A 80 11.78 3.13 26.39
N VAL A 81 12.73 2.58 27.14
CA VAL A 81 13.03 3.03 28.50
C VAL A 81 13.58 4.46 28.48
N ALA A 82 14.54 4.75 27.60
CA ALA A 82 15.17 6.06 27.47
C ALA A 82 14.17 7.17 27.14
N PHE A 83 13.21 6.91 26.24
CA PHE A 83 12.20 7.90 25.82
C PHE A 83 10.95 7.94 26.70
N LYS A 84 10.76 6.97 27.59
CA LYS A 84 9.72 7.03 28.64
C LYS A 84 10.20 7.77 29.89
N LEU A 85 11.51 7.85 30.10
CA LEU A 85 12.07 8.57 31.23
C LEU A 85 11.71 10.07 31.11
N PRO A 86 11.29 10.72 32.21
CA PRO A 86 11.07 12.15 32.16
C PRO A 86 12.38 12.86 31.83
N LEU A 87 12.34 13.82 30.90
CA LEU A 87 13.47 14.70 30.61
C LEU A 87 14.03 15.32 31.88
N ASP A 88 15.36 15.44 31.96
CA ASP A 88 16.05 16.14 33.04
C ASP A 88 15.49 17.56 33.23
N PRO A 89 15.47 18.08 34.47
CA PRO A 89 14.87 19.37 34.78
C PRO A 89 15.47 20.52 33.96
N SER A 90 16.79 20.51 33.77
CA SER A 90 17.51 21.50 32.95
C SER A 90 17.10 21.42 31.47
N SER A 91 17.12 20.22 30.87
CA SER A 91 16.71 20.01 29.48
C SER A 91 15.23 20.39 29.26
N ARG A 92 14.37 20.13 30.24
CA ARG A 92 12.96 20.50 30.22
C ARG A 92 12.77 22.02 30.30
N GLU A 93 13.59 22.72 31.08
CA GLU A 93 13.58 24.18 31.17
C GLU A 93 14.05 24.81 29.86
N GLY A 94 15.15 24.31 29.28
CA GLY A 94 15.60 24.72 27.95
C GLY A 94 14.53 24.52 26.87
N MET A 95 13.80 23.40 26.87
CA MET A 95 12.66 23.22 25.95
C MET A 95 11.53 24.22 26.18
N ARG A 96 11.29 24.67 27.43
CA ARG A 96 10.26 25.68 27.73
C ARG A 96 10.68 27.06 27.23
N GLU A 97 11.96 27.38 27.29
CA GLU A 97 12.53 28.64 26.79
C GLU A 97 12.54 28.67 25.24
N LEU A 98 12.98 27.57 24.62
CA LEU A 98 13.03 27.45 23.15
C LEU A 98 11.63 27.36 22.50
N PHE A 99 10.64 26.78 23.20
CA PHE A 99 9.29 26.56 22.67
C PHE A 99 8.20 27.15 23.58
N PRO A 100 8.08 28.50 23.68
CA PRO A 100 7.18 29.16 24.62
C PRO A 100 5.66 28.99 24.35
N GLY A 101 5.26 28.29 23.27
CA GLY A 101 3.87 28.27 22.77
C GLY A 101 3.11 26.94 22.83
N ARG A 102 3.67 25.84 23.37
CA ARG A 102 3.02 24.51 23.32
C ARG A 102 2.08 24.16 24.49
N ARG A 103 1.56 25.15 25.22
CA ARG A 103 0.70 24.90 26.39
C ARG A 103 -0.81 24.82 26.10
N GLY A 104 -1.24 24.67 24.84
CA GLY A 104 -2.67 24.88 24.56
C GLY A 104 -3.25 24.37 23.25
N ARG A 105 -2.70 23.34 22.60
CA ARG A 105 -3.52 22.63 21.61
C ARG A 105 -4.50 21.72 22.35
N ARG A 106 -5.67 22.26 22.70
CA ARG A 106 -6.84 21.45 23.07
C ARG A 106 -6.94 20.32 22.03
N PRO A 107 -7.12 19.04 22.42
CA PRO A 107 -7.59 18.06 21.45
C PRO A 107 -8.87 18.65 20.86
N ALA A 108 -8.97 18.70 19.53
CA ALA A 108 -10.18 19.16 18.87
C ALA A 108 -11.36 18.44 19.53
N SER A 109 -12.23 19.22 20.19
CA SER A 109 -13.40 18.69 20.84
C SER A 109 -14.21 17.95 19.80
N VAL A 110 -14.27 16.62 19.89
CA VAL A 110 -15.23 15.83 19.14
C VAL A 110 -16.60 16.36 19.56
N PRO A 111 -17.41 16.95 18.66
CA PRO A 111 -18.73 17.44 19.04
C PRO A 111 -19.56 16.24 19.55
N PRO A 112 -20.32 16.39 20.64
CA PRO A 112 -21.16 15.31 21.13
C PRO A 112 -22.20 14.97 20.06
N ALA A 113 -22.29 13.68 19.73
CA ALA A 113 -23.35 13.14 18.89
C ALA A 113 -24.71 13.63 19.40
N HIS A 114 -25.50 14.21 18.50
CA HIS A 114 -26.85 14.68 18.77
C HIS A 114 -27.65 13.54 19.40
N ARG A 115 -28.02 13.68 20.68
CA ARG A 115 -28.98 12.77 21.31
C ARG A 115 -30.28 12.88 20.53
N GLY A 116 -30.66 11.78 19.88
CA GLY A 116 -31.94 11.62 19.24
C GLY A 116 -33.05 11.99 20.22
N ARG A 117 -33.94 12.84 19.72
CA ARG A 117 -35.18 13.28 20.37
C ARG A 117 -35.99 12.05 20.76
N SER A 118 -36.25 11.86 22.05
CA SER A 118 -37.25 10.88 22.52
C SER A 118 -38.61 11.22 21.90
N PRO A 119 -39.33 10.27 21.29
CA PRO A 119 -40.67 10.54 20.80
C PRO A 119 -41.62 10.78 21.98
N ALA A 120 -42.47 11.80 21.87
CA ALA A 120 -43.53 12.08 22.83
C ALA A 120 -44.59 10.96 22.81
N PRO A 121 -45.22 10.61 23.94
CA PRO A 121 -46.27 9.61 23.97
C PRO A 121 -47.51 10.13 23.23
N VAL A 122 -48.03 9.32 22.30
CA VAL A 122 -49.30 9.55 21.61
C VAL A 122 -50.43 9.27 22.60
N ALA A 123 -51.24 10.27 22.90
CA ALA A 123 -52.49 10.08 23.62
C ALA A 123 -53.50 9.38 22.68
N VAL A 124 -54.01 8.23 23.14
CA VAL A 124 -55.15 7.54 22.51
C VAL A 124 -56.42 8.19 23.07
N ILE A 125 -57.32 8.56 22.16
CA ILE A 125 -58.64 9.17 22.42
C ILE A 125 -59.58 8.13 23.02
#